data_AF-A0A131Z799-F1
#
_entry.id   AF-A0A131Z799-F1
#
_cell.length_a   1.000
_cell.length_b   1.000
_cell.length_c   1.000
_cell.angle_alpha   90.00
_cell.angle_beta   90.00
_cell.angle_gamma   90.00
#
_symmetry.space_group_name_H-M   'P 1'
#
loop_
_entity.id
_entity.type
_entity.pdbx_description
1 polymer ?
#
loop_
_entity_poly.entity_id
_entity_poly.type
_entity_poly.pdbx_seq_one_letter_code
_entity_poly.pdbx_strand_id
1 'polypeptide(L)'
;MMIPVILICSVLHLFLVFEIVPGQSVNTYKVNTTDEGQCHFNGTYYPNGNFSTWEPRCYMALCNTTARELTLVVCNARRIPGCLMPKAPKDGYPACCVEPIC
;
A
#
# COMPACT_ATOMS: atom_id res chain seq x y z
N MET A 1 27.04 -19.24 16.20
CA MET A 1 26.19 -18.10 16.57
C MET A 1 25.93 -17.31 15.29
N MET A 2 24.89 -17.66 14.53
CA MET A 2 24.69 -17.20 13.13
C MET A 2 23.32 -16.56 12.93
N ILE A 3 23.04 -15.43 13.58
CA ILE A 3 21.91 -14.55 13.21
C ILE A 3 22.35 -13.12 13.59
N PRO A 4 22.60 -12.22 12.61
CA PRO A 4 21.55 -11.26 12.26
C PRO A 4 21.55 -10.78 10.79
N VAL A 5 22.00 -11.59 9.82
CA VAL A 5 22.02 -11.13 8.40
C VAL A 5 20.61 -11.18 7.77
N ILE A 6 19.77 -12.12 8.22
CA ILE A 6 18.42 -12.35 7.64
C ILE A 6 17.46 -11.19 7.97
N LEU A 7 17.59 -10.59 9.16
CA LEU A 7 16.69 -9.51 9.61
C LEU A 7 16.84 -8.23 8.77
N ILE A 8 18.03 -7.97 8.24
CA ILE A 8 18.32 -6.76 7.46
C ILE A 8 17.74 -6.89 6.04
N CYS A 9 17.74 -8.11 5.47
CA CYS A 9 17.21 -8.37 4.13
C CYS A 9 15.69 -8.23 4.04
N SER A 10 14.94 -8.68 5.05
CA SER A 10 13.48 -8.57 5.06
C SER A 10 12.99 -7.14 5.21
N VAL A 11 13.69 -6.34 6.01
CA VAL A 11 13.42 -4.90 6.16
C VAL A 11 13.72 -4.17 4.83
N LEU A 12 14.84 -4.47 4.19
CA LEU A 12 15.20 -3.89 2.89
C LEU A 12 14.22 -4.30 1.77
N HIS A 13 13.69 -5.52 1.79
CA HIS A 13 12.64 -5.94 0.86
C HIS A 13 11.32 -5.19 1.10
N LEU A 14 10.95 -4.94 2.35
CA LEU A 14 9.77 -4.13 2.67
C LEU A 14 9.94 -2.69 2.14
N PHE A 15 11.12 -2.10 2.32
CA PHE A 15 11.45 -0.76 1.81
C PHE A 15 11.54 -0.68 0.27
N LEU A 16 11.94 -1.76 -0.41
CA LEU A 16 12.02 -1.80 -1.88
C LEU A 16 10.66 -2.09 -2.54
N VAL A 17 9.77 -2.83 -1.88
CA VAL A 17 8.44 -3.16 -2.42
C VAL A 17 7.48 -1.98 -2.30
N PHE A 18 7.67 -1.13 -1.29
CA PHE A 18 6.88 0.07 -1.09
C PHE A 18 7.79 1.27 -1.28
N GLU A 19 7.77 1.89 -2.46
CA GLU A 19 8.37 3.21 -2.63
C GLU A 19 7.69 4.15 -1.62
N ILE A 20 8.34 4.40 -0.49
CA ILE A 20 7.79 5.23 0.58
C ILE A 20 7.85 6.67 0.09
N VAL A 21 6.81 7.08 -0.66
CA VAL A 21 6.62 8.47 -1.06
C VAL A 21 6.11 9.23 0.18
N PRO A 22 6.57 10.47 0.41
CA PRO A 22 5.97 11.35 1.40
C PRO A 22 4.44 11.37 1.28
N GLY A 23 3.75 11.46 2.42
CA GLY A 23 2.28 11.49 2.42
C GLY A 23 1.63 10.15 2.10
N GLN A 24 2.25 9.01 2.44
CA GLN A 24 1.63 7.68 2.36
C GLN A 24 1.52 7.01 3.73
N SER A 25 0.56 6.10 3.87
CA SER A 25 0.38 5.26 5.06
C SER A 25 0.32 3.80 4.65
N VAL A 26 1.18 2.98 5.27
CA VAL A 26 1.28 1.54 5.03
C VAL A 26 0.70 0.81 6.23
N ASN A 27 -0.29 -0.05 5.99
CA ASN A 27 -0.90 -0.87 7.03
C ASN A 27 -0.94 -2.33 6.59
N THR A 28 -0.45 -3.23 7.43
CA THR A 28 -0.49 -4.68 7.19
C THR A 28 -1.50 -5.33 8.13
N TYR A 29 -2.36 -6.16 7.56
CA TYR A 29 -3.42 -6.86 8.25
C TYR A 29 -3.25 -8.36 8.09
N LYS A 30 -3.52 -9.10 9.16
CA LYS A 30 -3.74 -10.55 9.08
C LYS A 30 -5.16 -10.79 8.58
N VAL A 31 -5.30 -11.61 7.55
CA VAL A 31 -6.55 -11.78 6.80
C VAL A 31 -6.83 -13.24 6.54
N ASN A 32 -8.09 -13.56 6.30
CA ASN A 32 -8.45 -14.88 5.78
C ASN A 32 -8.21 -14.91 4.27
N THR A 33 -7.81 -16.07 3.78
CA THR A 33 -7.66 -16.33 2.35
C THR A 33 -8.84 -17.16 1.86
N THR A 34 -9.40 -16.81 0.72
CA THR A 34 -10.40 -17.63 0.04
C THR A 34 -9.74 -18.87 -0.56
N ASP A 35 -10.53 -19.92 -0.82
CA ASP A 35 -10.06 -21.13 -1.52
C ASP A 35 -9.56 -20.80 -2.95
N GLU A 36 -10.02 -19.68 -3.51
CA GLU A 36 -9.60 -19.13 -4.81
C GLU A 36 -8.27 -18.35 -4.74
N GLY A 37 -7.60 -18.33 -3.59
CA GLY A 37 -6.29 -17.68 -3.46
C GLY A 37 -6.37 -16.15 -3.45
N GLN A 38 -7.35 -15.59 -2.75
CA GLN A 38 -7.50 -14.14 -2.58
C GLN A 38 -7.55 -13.78 -1.10
N CYS A 39 -7.05 -12.60 -0.72
CA CYS A 39 -7.22 -12.08 0.62
C CYS A 39 -8.61 -11.45 0.76
N HIS A 40 -9.33 -11.75 1.84
CA HIS A 40 -10.61 -11.11 2.14
C HIS A 40 -10.46 -10.14 3.31
N PHE A 41 -10.75 -8.86 3.07
CA PHE A 41 -10.65 -7.80 4.07
C PHE A 41 -11.74 -6.75 3.89
N ASN A 42 -12.47 -6.43 4.97
CA ASN A 42 -13.56 -5.45 4.99
C ASN A 42 -14.57 -5.62 3.82
N GLY A 43 -14.98 -6.86 3.54
CA GLY A 43 -15.95 -7.15 2.47
C GLY A 43 -15.40 -7.04 1.05
N THR A 44 -14.09 -6.81 0.89
CA THR A 44 -13.42 -6.72 -0.41
C THR A 44 -12.43 -7.88 -0.59
N TYR A 45 -12.36 -8.39 -1.81
CA TYR A 45 -11.43 -9.45 -2.20
C TYR A 45 -10.25 -8.87 -2.96
N TYR A 46 -9.05 -9.29 -2.57
CA TYR A 46 -7.78 -8.80 -3.08
C TYR A 46 -7.04 -9.97 -3.75
N PRO A 47 -6.78 -9.91 -5.08
CA PRO A 47 -6.02 -10.96 -5.76
C PRO A 47 -4.63 -11.11 -5.15
N ASN A 48 -4.11 -12.33 -5.11
CA ASN A 48 -2.75 -12.59 -4.67
C ASN A 48 -1.73 -11.80 -5.52
N GLY A 49 -0.71 -11.24 -4.86
CA GLY A 49 0.26 -10.35 -5.49
C GLY A 49 -0.06 -8.87 -5.25
N ASN A 50 0.55 -8.00 -6.04
CA ASN A 50 0.37 -6.56 -5.96
C ASN A 50 -0.70 -6.09 -6.95
N PHE A 51 -1.47 -5.07 -6.55
CA PHE A 51 -2.26 -4.30 -7.49
C PHE A 51 -2.41 -2.86 -7.01
N SER A 52 -2.45 -1.95 -7.98
CA SER A 52 -2.73 -0.54 -7.78
C SER A 52 -4.15 -0.22 -8.23
N THR A 53 -4.75 0.75 -7.60
CA THR A 53 -6.08 1.25 -7.96
C THR A 53 -6.01 2.69 -8.47
N TRP A 54 -7.09 3.12 -9.10
CA TRP A 54 -7.28 4.46 -9.66
C TRP A 54 -8.31 5.24 -8.82
N GLU A 55 -8.48 6.53 -9.10
CA GLU A 55 -9.57 7.32 -8.51
C GLU A 55 -10.95 6.64 -8.70
N PRO A 56 -11.84 6.72 -7.69
CA PRO A 56 -11.72 7.49 -6.45
C PRO A 56 -11.00 6.74 -5.31
N ARG A 57 -10.57 5.50 -5.53
CA ARG A 57 -9.96 4.63 -4.52
C ARG A 57 -8.46 4.60 -4.77
N CYS A 58 -7.71 5.68 -4.53
CA CYS A 58 -6.28 5.70 -4.84
C CYS A 58 -5.45 4.99 -3.75
N TYR A 59 -5.03 3.75 -3.99
CA TYR A 59 -4.19 2.97 -3.09
C TYR A 59 -3.43 1.86 -3.84
N MET A 60 -2.50 1.22 -3.16
CA MET A 60 -1.91 -0.05 -3.57
C MET A 60 -2.23 -1.12 -2.53
N ALA A 61 -2.44 -2.34 -2.98
CA ALA A 61 -2.64 -3.48 -2.12
C ALA A 61 -1.68 -4.61 -2.51
N LEU A 62 -1.16 -5.30 -1.51
CA LEU A 62 -0.35 -6.50 -1.66
C LEU A 62 -0.97 -7.60 -0.82
N CYS A 63 -1.59 -8.57 -1.48
CA CYS A 63 -2.07 -9.79 -0.83
C CYS A 63 -1.00 -10.87 -0.93
N ASN A 64 -0.58 -11.38 0.22
CA ASN A 64 0.24 -12.58 0.34
C ASN A 64 -0.61 -13.69 0.95
N THR A 65 -1.17 -14.55 0.09
CA THR A 65 -2.03 -15.66 0.52
C THR A 65 -1.30 -16.70 1.35
N THR A 66 -0.01 -16.95 1.06
CA THR A 66 0.82 -17.89 1.83
C THR A 66 1.03 -17.40 3.26
N ALA A 67 1.35 -16.12 3.44
CA ALA A 67 1.55 -15.50 4.75
C ALA A 67 0.22 -15.08 5.43
N ARG A 68 -0.90 -15.17 4.71
CA ARG A 68 -2.23 -14.68 5.13
C ARG A 68 -2.19 -13.21 5.56
N GLU A 69 -1.52 -12.40 4.75
CA GLU A 69 -1.29 -10.97 5.00
C GLU A 69 -1.79 -10.13 3.84
N LEU A 70 -2.46 -9.03 4.17
CA LEU A 70 -2.79 -7.97 3.23
C LEU A 70 -2.09 -6.70 3.67
N THR A 71 -1.25 -6.14 2.82
CA THR A 71 -0.70 -4.80 3.04
C THR A 71 -1.42 -3.80 2.16
N LEU A 72 -1.96 -2.74 2.75
CA LEU A 72 -2.57 -1.62 2.06
C LEU A 72 -1.68 -0.40 2.20
N VAL A 73 -1.39 0.24 1.08
CA VAL A 73 -0.71 1.53 1.02
C VAL A 73 -1.68 2.57 0.50
N VAL A 74 -2.04 3.52 1.35
CA VAL A 74 -3.01 4.56 1.04
C VAL A 74 -2.34 5.92 1.00
N CYS A 75 -2.86 6.83 0.18
CA CYS A 75 -2.47 8.23 0.23
C CYS A 75 -2.89 8.82 1.60
N ASN A 76 -1.97 9.50 2.26
CA ASN A 76 -2.11 10.18 3.54
C ASN A 76 -1.60 11.63 3.43
N ALA A 77 -2.01 12.33 2.36
CA ALA A 77 -1.68 13.73 2.17
C ALA A 77 -2.35 14.57 3.27
N ARG A 78 -1.55 15.22 4.09
CA ARG A 78 -2.04 16.08 5.18
C ARG A 78 -2.52 17.40 4.59
N ARG A 79 -3.76 17.81 4.85
CA ARG A 79 -4.20 19.16 4.45
C ARG A 79 -3.41 20.21 5.22
N ILE A 80 -2.78 21.12 4.49
CA ILE A 80 -2.06 22.27 5.03
C ILE A 80 -2.93 23.52 4.80
N PRO A 81 -3.34 24.26 5.84
CA PRO A 81 -4.11 25.48 5.69
C PRO A 81 -3.38 26.49 4.79
N GLY A 82 -4.09 27.05 3.81
CA GLY A 82 -3.54 28.02 2.85
C GLY A 82 -2.92 27.42 1.59
N CYS A 83 -2.74 26.09 1.53
CA CYS A 83 -2.18 25.41 0.37
C CYS A 83 -3.27 24.84 -0.55
N LEU A 84 -2.99 24.83 -1.85
CA LEU A 84 -3.89 24.31 -2.87
C LEU A 84 -3.74 22.79 -2.98
N MET A 85 -4.86 22.06 -2.97
CA MET A 85 -4.85 20.64 -3.30
C MET A 85 -5.01 20.50 -4.82
N PRO A 86 -4.00 19.99 -5.55
CA PRO A 86 -4.13 19.80 -6.98
C PRO A 86 -5.17 18.72 -7.28
N LYS A 87 -5.71 18.75 -8.49
CA LYS A 87 -6.59 17.68 -8.97
C LYS A 87 -5.76 16.43 -9.18
N ALA A 88 -6.24 15.29 -8.66
CA ALA A 88 -5.57 14.02 -8.88
C ALA A 88 -5.60 13.63 -10.37
N PRO A 89 -4.49 13.14 -10.92
CA PRO A 89 -4.49 12.56 -12.26
C PRO A 89 -5.36 11.29 -12.26
N LYS A 90 -5.87 10.94 -13.45
CA LYS A 90 -6.63 9.69 -13.65
C LYS A 90 -5.74 8.45 -13.77
N ASP A 91 -4.49 8.57 -13.34
CA ASP A 91 -3.51 7.49 -13.34
C ASP A 91 -3.67 6.63 -12.08
N GLY A 92 -3.05 5.45 -12.09
CA GLY A 92 -3.08 4.56 -10.94
C GLY A 92 -2.20 5.10 -9.80
N TYR A 93 -2.36 4.53 -8.61
CA TYR A 93 -1.41 4.74 -7.53
C TYR A 93 0.03 4.40 -8.02
N PRO A 94 1.05 5.21 -7.67
CA PRO A 94 1.01 6.34 -6.72
C PRO A 94 0.66 7.70 -7.34
N ALA A 95 0.47 7.79 -8.66
CA ALA A 95 0.25 9.07 -9.34
C ALA A 95 -1.03 9.78 -8.88
N CYS A 96 -2.09 9.05 -8.53
CA CYS A 96 -3.31 9.63 -7.98
C CYS A 96 -3.18 10.13 -6.52
N CYS A 97 -2.01 9.97 -5.87
CA CYS A 97 -1.74 10.59 -4.57
C CYS A 97 -1.28 12.04 -4.77
N VAL A 98 -2.19 12.98 -4.51
CA VAL A 98 -1.88 14.41 -4.57
C VAL A 98 -1.39 14.96 -3.25
N GLU A 99 -0.31 15.73 -3.29
CA GLU A 99 0.17 16.51 -2.15
C GLU A 99 -0.25 17.99 -2.29
N PRO A 100 -0.50 18.70 -1.18
CA PRO A 100 -0.80 20.13 -1.23
C PRO A 100 0.40 20.91 -1.76
N ILE A 101 0.12 21.92 -2.60
CA ILE A 101 1.12 22.82 -3.15
C ILE A 101 1.10 24.12 -2.34
N CYS A 102 2.24 24.38 -1.71
CA CYS A 102 2.69 25.62 -1.09
C CYS A 102 4.12 25.86 -1.63
#